data_AF-M0DVA2-F1
#
_entry.id   AF-M0DVA2-F1
#
_cell.length_a   1.000
_cell.length_b   1.000
_cell.length_c   1.000
_cell.angle_alpha   90.00
_cell.angle_beta   90.00
_cell.angle_gamma   90.00
#
_symmetry.space_group_name_H-M   'P 1'
#
loop_
_entity.id
_entity.type
_entity.pdbx_description
1 polymer ?
#
loop_
_entity_poly.entity_id
_entity_poly.type
_entity_poly.pdbx_seq_one_letter_code
_entity_poly.pdbx_strand_id
1 'polypeptide(L)' 'MVSRENAVIGTCIALTVALALVVESLNLAYPGWVPLALFLGGGVVVPLAINGALDRREAAAE' A
#
# COMPACT_ATOMS: atom_id res chain seq x y z
N MET A 1 -20.86 7.26 1.53
CA MET A 1 -20.06 8.43 1.91
C MET A 1 -18.62 7.97 1.98
N VAL A 2 -17.79 8.28 0.99
CA VAL A 2 -16.38 7.85 0.99
C VAL A 2 -15.61 8.87 1.82
N SER A 3 -15.17 8.51 3.04
CA SER A 3 -14.22 9.31 3.81
C SER A 3 -12.90 9.40 3.04
N ARG A 4 -12.17 10.51 3.21
CA ARG A 4 -10.84 10.70 2.60
C ARG A 4 -9.91 9.50 2.90
N GLU A 5 -10.02 8.93 4.09
CA GLU A 5 -9.32 7.72 4.51
C GLU A 5 -9.66 6.48 3.66
N ASN A 6 -10.95 6.28 3.37
CA ASN A 6 -11.41 5.13 2.57
C ASN A 6 -10.91 5.22 1.12
N ALA A 7 -10.73 6.43 0.59
CA ALA A 7 -10.14 6.63 -0.73
C ALA A 7 -8.65 6.28 -0.73
N VAL A 8 -7.88 6.71 0.28
CA VAL A 8 -6.44 6.42 0.37
C VAL A 8 -6.19 4.93 0.56
N ILE A 9 -6.94 4.28 1.46
CA ILE A 9 -6.87 2.82 1.66
C ILE A 9 -7.22 2.09 0.36
N GLY A 10 -8.29 2.51 -0.32
CA GLY A 10 -8.69 1.95 -1.61
C GLY A 10 -7.60 2.06 -2.68
N THR A 11 -6.94 3.21 -2.78
CA THR A 11 -5.83 3.41 -3.73
C THR A 11 -4.61 2.57 -3.39
N CYS A 12 -4.23 2.45 -2.12
CA CYS A 12 -3.12 1.58 -1.70
C CYS A 12 -3.39 0.10 -1.97
N ILE A 13 -4.62 -0.38 -1.74
CA ILE A 13 -5.03 -1.74 -2.08
C ILE A 13 -4.92 -1.95 -3.59
N ALA A 14 -5.48 -1.04 -4.39
CA ALA A 14 -5.42 -1.13 -5.85
C ALA A 14 -3.98 -1.16 -6.39
N LEU A 15 -3.09 -0.32 -5.85
CA LEU A 15 -1.66 -0.31 -6.19
C LEU A 15 -0.96 -1.61 -5.80
N THR A 16 -1.27 -2.17 -4.64
CA THR A 16 -0.69 -3.45 -4.18
C THR A 16 -1.10 -4.59 -5.10
N VAL A 17 -2.38 -4.65 -5.50
CA VAL A 17 -2.89 -5.64 -6.45
C VAL A 17 -2.22 -5.48 -7.81
N ALA A 18 -2.13 -4.25 -8.33
CA ALA A 18 -1.46 -3.98 -9.60
C ALA A 18 0.02 -4.42 -9.57
N LEU A 19 0.73 -4.13 -8.48
CA LEU A 19 2.12 -4.54 -8.30
C LEU A 19 2.26 -6.06 -8.24
N ALA A 20 1.37 -6.76 -7.53
CA ALA A 20 1.36 -8.22 -7.48
C ALA A 20 1.17 -8.84 -8.87
N LEU A 21 0.27 -8.29 -9.69
CA LEU A 21 0.04 -8.76 -11.07
C LEU A 21 1.26 -8.52 -11.98
N VAL A 22 1.95 -7.39 -11.80
CA VAL A 22 3.20 -7.11 -12.54
C VAL A 22 4.29 -8.10 -12.13
N VAL A 23 4.47 -8.34 -10.83
CA VAL A 23 5.45 -9.29 -10.30
C VAL A 23 5.21 -10.70 -10.83
N GLU A 24 3.95 -11.16 -10.81
CA GLU A 24 3.54 -12.45 -11.39
C GLU A 24 3.88 -12.53 -12.89
N SER A 25 3.58 -11.46 -13.65
CA SER A 25 3.82 -11.40 -15.10
C SER A 25 5.30 -11.47 -15.48
N LEU A 26 6.20 -11.08 -14.58
CA LEU A 26 7.64 -11.09 -14.82
C LEU A 26 8.27 -12.49 -14.65
N ASN A 27 7.51 -13.49 -14.17
CA ASN A 27 7.94 -14.89 -13.98
C ASN A 27 9.30 -15.02 -13.28
N LEU A 28 9.51 -14.16 -12.28
CA LEU A 28 10.77 -14.05 -11.57
C LEU A 28 10.88 -15.15 -10.50
N ALA A 29 11.96 -15.91 -10.54
CA ALA A 29 12.27 -16.91 -9.52
C ALA A 29 12.72 -16.20 -8.24
N TYR A 30 11.77 -15.95 -7.34
CA TYR A 30 12.05 -15.34 -6.05
C TYR A 30 12.22 -16.38 -4.93
N PRO A 31 13.09 -16.09 -3.94
CA PRO A 31 13.02 -16.76 -2.65
C PRO A 31 11.61 -16.65 -2.07
N GLY A 32 11.07 -17.73 -1.50
CA GLY A 32 9.67 -17.80 -1.05
C GLY A 32 9.24 -16.75 -0.01
N TRP A 33 10.18 -16.06 0.64
CA TRP A 33 9.89 -14.97 1.58
C TRP A 33 9.63 -13.61 0.89
N VAL A 34 10.10 -13.42 -0.35
CA VAL A 34 10.01 -12.13 -1.07
C VAL A 34 8.55 -11.73 -1.35
N PRO A 35 7.65 -12.63 -1.81
CA PRO A 35 6.25 -12.27 -2.01
C PRO A 35 5.56 -11.83 -0.71
N LEU A 36 5.87 -12.50 0.41
CA LEU A 36 5.33 -12.14 1.73
C LEU A 36 5.82 -10.75 2.17
N ALA A 37 7.11 -10.46 2.00
CA ALA A 37 7.69 -9.16 2.33
C ALA A 37 7.10 -8.03 1.48
N LEU A 38 6.89 -8.27 0.18
CA LEU A 38 6.22 -7.33 -0.73
C LEU A 38 4.77 -7.06 -0.31
N PHE A 39 4.03 -8.12 0.04
CA PHE A 39 2.64 -7.99 0.48
C PHE A 39 2.52 -7.22 1.79
N LEU A 40 3.38 -7.52 2.78
CA LEU A 40 3.39 -6.80 4.06
C LEU A 40 3.85 -5.35 3.90
N GLY A 41 4.93 -5.12 3.14
CA GLY A 41 5.46 -3.79 2.89
C GLY A 41 4.47 -2.91 2.12
N GLY A 42 4.03 -3.37 0.95
CA GLY A 42 3.15 -2.60 0.06
C GLY A 42 1.70 -2.54 0.55
N GLY A 43 1.16 -3.66 1.04
CA GLY A 43 -0.24 -3.78 1.42
C GLY A 43 -0.56 -3.28 2.82
N VAL A 44 0.42 -3.23 3.73
CA VAL A 44 0.17 -2.85 5.14
C VAL A 44 1.02 -1.65 5.55
N VAL A 45 2.34 -1.74 5.46
CA VAL A 45 3.24 -0.72 6.02
C VAL A 45 3.13 0.61 5.27
N VAL A 46 3.16 0.58 3.94
CA VAL A 46 3.03 1.77 3.09
C VAL A 46 1.71 2.52 3.33
N PRO A 47 0.52 1.88 3.28
CA PRO A 47 -0.74 2.57 3.56
C PRO A 47 -0.80 3.18 4.97
N LEU A 48 -0.30 2.48 6.00
CA LEU A 48 -0.23 3.00 7.37
C LEU A 48 0.67 4.24 7.46
N ALA A 49 1.84 4.20 6.82
CA ALA A 49 2.77 5.33 6.80
C ALA A 49 2.18 6.54 6.07
N ILE A 50 1.50 6.32 4.94
CA ILE A 50 0.85 7.38 4.16
C ILE A 50 -0.28 8.02 4.98
N ASN A 51 -1.18 7.22 5.56
CA ASN A 51 -2.27 7.75 6.40
C ASN A 51 -1.72 8.53 7.59
N GLY A 52 -0.78 7.96 8.35
CA GLY A 52 -0.19 8.66 9.49
C GLY A 52 0.57 9.93 9.10
N ALA A 53 1.11 10.03 7.87
CA ALA A 53 1.71 11.26 7.37
C ALA A 53 0.67 12.31 6.98
N LEU A 54 -0.47 11.90 6.41
CA LEU A 54 -1.58 12.78 6.09
C LEU A 54 -2.23 13.35 7.36
N ASP A 55 -2.48 12.52 8.36
CA ASP A 55 -3.04 12.93 9.66
C ASP A 55 -2.18 14.00 10.32
N ARG A 56 -0.85 13.79 10.34
CA ARG A 56 0.11 14.79 10.89
C ARG A 56 0.08 16.11 10.12
N ARG A 57 -0.20 16.10 8.82
CA ARG A 57 -0.30 17.33 8.03
C ARG A 57 -1.61 18.06 8.25
N GLU A 58 -2.71 17.33 8.45
CA GLU A 58 -4.00 17.93 8.82
C GLU A 58 -3.89 18.59 10.20
N ALA A 59 -3.33 17.89 11.19
CA ALA A 59 -3.15 18.41 12.55
C ALA A 59 -2.20 19.63 12.64
N ALA A 60 -1.29 19.80 11.68
CA ALA A 60 -0.40 20.96 11.61
C ALA A 60 -1.00 22.16 10.85
N ALA A 61 -2.15 21.96 10.20
CA ALA A 61 -2.84 22.98 9.43
C ALA A 61 -4.04 23.61 10.18
N GLU A 62 -4.45 23.02 11.31
CA GLU A 62 -5.33 23.62 12.33
C GLU A 62 -4.54 24.43 13.37
#